data_AF-W2Q795-F1
#
_entry.id   AF-W2Q795-F1
#
_cell.length_a   1.000
_cell.length_b   1.000
_cell.length_c   1.000
_cell.angle_alpha   90.00
_cell.angle_beta   90.00
_cell.angle_gamma   90.00
#
_symmetry.space_group_name_H-M   'P 1'
#
loop_
_entity.id
_entity.type
_entity.pdbx_description
1 polymer ?
#
loop_
_entity_poly.entity_id
_entity_poly.type
_entity_poly.pdbx_seq_one_letter_code
_entity_poly.pdbx_strand_id
1 'polypeptide(L)'
;MGDANEAQFNAVVDSFGDGNVEYLMRFCHMITKLYEHGKTMTPAKLALVAADVYNMHYAVSESLFRALKTMAWLIGTFTKWKCYRTPSAIATTNNPVETFKDTRKKFARCCTPENFFGVKFAELAKSTAKLRWRATEMRRMKLIEKMATLPGSYEESDESDYVLVCVHPTPRIYVRPQKQTMEVIEVCAQMGLNNARVERDGQPEAGWAVNVRDRTCPCKYFFKHGECVHLYFAFVNRSQRNRKRGLAEDIHDTIVAQQSSRGRPILNGPALSLV
;
A
#
# COMPACT_ATOMS: atom_id res chain seq x y z
N MET A 1 16.01 -15.85 0.90
CA MET A 1 15.98 -14.83 1.98
C MET A 1 16.01 -15.55 3.32
N GLY A 2 16.85 -15.13 4.26
CA GLY A 2 16.97 -15.79 5.55
C GLY A 2 17.14 -14.81 6.71
N ASP A 3 17.32 -15.38 7.90
CA ASP A 3 17.51 -14.63 9.13
C ASP A 3 18.91 -14.02 9.16
N ALA A 4 19.12 -13.09 10.09
CA ALA A 4 20.43 -12.47 10.32
C ALA A 4 21.36 -13.38 11.13
N ASN A 5 21.55 -14.63 10.66
CA ASN A 5 22.34 -15.65 11.31
C ASN A 5 23.52 -16.07 10.42
N GLU A 6 24.72 -16.04 11.00
CA GLU A 6 25.97 -16.33 10.30
C GLU A 6 26.10 -17.79 9.88
N ALA A 7 25.68 -18.73 10.73
CA ALA A 7 25.65 -20.15 10.37
C ALA A 7 24.69 -20.43 9.21
N GLN A 8 23.53 -19.77 9.19
CA GLN A 8 22.59 -19.87 8.06
C GLN A 8 23.19 -19.29 6.78
N PHE A 9 23.86 -18.14 6.86
CA PHE A 9 24.53 -17.54 5.72
C PHE A 9 25.66 -18.45 5.19
N ASN A 10 26.53 -18.93 6.07
CA ASN A 10 27.65 -19.79 5.71
C ASN A 10 27.15 -21.11 5.10
N ALA A 11 26.14 -21.75 5.69
CA ALA A 11 25.56 -22.97 5.13
C ALA A 11 25.02 -22.77 3.70
N VAL A 12 24.39 -21.62 3.41
CA VAL A 12 23.91 -21.31 2.05
C VAL A 12 25.07 -21.06 1.09
N VAL A 13 26.10 -20.33 1.53
CA VAL A 13 27.29 -20.09 0.70
C VAL A 13 28.07 -21.37 0.45
N ASP A 14 28.22 -22.23 1.44
CA ASP A 14 28.95 -23.50 1.30
C ASP A 14 28.20 -24.48 0.38
N SER A 15 26.88 -24.47 0.43
CA SER A 15 26.05 -25.41 -0.36
C SER A 15 25.72 -24.90 -1.77
N PHE A 16 25.76 -23.59 -1.99
CA PHE A 16 25.26 -22.96 -3.24
C PHE A 16 26.14 -21.81 -3.76
N GLY A 17 27.35 -21.63 -3.21
CA GLY A 17 28.22 -20.48 -3.50
C GLY A 17 28.83 -20.48 -4.91
N ASP A 18 28.79 -21.62 -5.60
CA ASP A 18 29.10 -21.81 -7.01
C ASP A 18 27.90 -21.49 -7.94
N GLY A 19 26.70 -21.31 -7.38
CA GLY A 19 25.50 -20.90 -8.11
C GLY A 19 25.26 -19.39 -8.15
N ASN A 20 24.35 -18.96 -9.02
CA ASN A 20 23.82 -17.57 -9.07
C ASN A 20 22.84 -17.28 -7.91
N VAL A 21 23.22 -17.63 -6.67
CA VAL A 21 22.36 -17.50 -5.48
C VAL A 21 22.82 -16.32 -4.64
N GLU A 22 21.96 -15.29 -4.54
CA GLU A 22 22.22 -14.14 -3.67
C GLU A 22 21.47 -14.29 -2.33
N TYR A 23 22.20 -14.43 -1.23
CA TYR A 23 21.60 -14.47 0.10
C TYR A 23 21.17 -13.08 0.55
N LEU A 24 19.85 -12.89 0.70
CA LEU A 24 19.26 -11.68 1.24
C LEU A 24 18.83 -11.85 2.69
N MET A 25 19.23 -10.90 3.54
CA MET A 25 18.76 -10.79 4.91
C MET A 25 17.38 -10.13 4.95
N ARG A 26 16.52 -10.61 5.85
CA ARG A 26 15.18 -10.06 6.01
C ARG A 26 15.18 -8.68 6.68
N PHE A 27 14.36 -7.77 6.14
CA PHE A 27 14.26 -6.39 6.64
C PHE A 27 13.79 -6.27 8.09
N CYS A 28 12.88 -7.14 8.56
CA CYS A 28 12.45 -7.07 9.96
C CYS A 28 13.61 -7.37 10.94
N HIS A 29 14.49 -8.32 10.60
CA HIS A 29 15.64 -8.65 11.43
C HIS A 29 16.64 -7.50 11.45
N MET A 30 16.84 -6.87 10.29
CA MET A 30 17.60 -5.63 10.24
C MET A 30 17.02 -4.57 11.18
N ILE A 31 15.71 -4.31 11.09
CA ILE A 31 15.06 -3.30 11.92
C ILE A 31 15.20 -3.65 13.40
N THR A 32 14.99 -4.90 13.78
CA THR A 32 15.23 -5.39 15.14
C THR A 32 16.66 -5.08 15.58
N LYS A 33 17.66 -5.43 14.75
CA LYS A 33 19.07 -5.15 15.07
C LYS A 33 19.37 -3.67 15.17
N LEU A 34 18.80 -2.84 14.30
CA LEU A 34 18.93 -1.38 14.35
C LEU A 34 18.45 -0.86 15.71
N TYR A 35 17.27 -1.28 16.17
CA TYR A 35 16.73 -0.82 17.45
C TYR A 35 17.45 -1.44 18.66
N GLU A 36 18.00 -2.65 18.54
CA GLU A 36 18.89 -3.24 19.56
C GLU A 36 20.17 -2.43 19.75
N HIS A 37 20.88 -2.11 18.66
CA HIS A 37 22.11 -1.31 18.70
C HIS A 37 21.83 0.16 19.01
N GLY A 38 20.66 0.64 18.60
CA GLY A 38 20.20 2.00 18.81
C GLY A 38 19.88 2.36 20.26
N LYS A 39 19.86 1.39 21.19
CA LYS A 39 19.58 1.65 22.62
C LYS A 39 20.58 2.60 23.28
N THR A 40 21.79 2.70 22.75
CA THR A 40 22.84 3.62 23.23
C THR A 40 22.78 5.00 22.56
N MET A 41 21.88 5.20 21.59
CA MET A 41 21.75 6.44 20.85
C MET A 41 20.69 7.36 21.47
N THR A 42 20.80 8.66 21.22
CA THR A 42 19.70 9.58 21.52
C THR A 42 18.50 9.27 20.62
N PRO A 43 17.25 9.51 21.08
CA PRO A 43 16.05 9.26 20.27
C PRO A 43 16.07 9.97 18.90
N ALA A 44 16.59 11.21 18.84
CA ALA A 44 16.72 11.97 17.60
C ALA A 44 17.70 11.31 16.62
N LYS A 45 18.87 10.86 17.12
CA LYS A 45 19.86 10.16 16.28
C LYS A 45 19.30 8.82 15.77
N LEU A 46 18.63 8.06 16.63
CA LEU A 46 17.99 6.81 16.24
C LEU A 46 16.90 7.01 15.19
N ALA A 47 16.09 8.07 15.30
CA ALA A 47 15.06 8.40 14.32
C ALA A 47 15.66 8.75 12.94
N LEU A 48 16.77 9.50 12.91
CA LEU A 48 17.51 9.81 11.67
C LEU A 48 18.07 8.53 11.03
N VAL A 49 18.77 7.69 11.81
CA VAL A 49 19.31 6.43 11.29
C VAL A 49 18.19 5.51 10.78
N ALA A 50 17.07 5.42 11.51
CA ALA A 50 15.91 4.68 11.05
C ALA A 50 15.36 5.26 9.74
N ALA A 51 15.27 6.58 9.60
CA ALA A 51 14.81 7.19 8.34
C ALA A 51 15.73 6.84 7.17
N ASP A 52 17.05 6.87 7.34
CA ASP A 52 18.02 6.52 6.29
C ASP A 52 17.94 5.05 5.90
N VAL A 53 17.81 4.17 6.90
CA VAL A 53 17.59 2.74 6.70
C VAL A 53 16.32 2.47 5.91
N TYR A 54 15.24 3.20 6.19
CA TYR A 54 14.01 3.13 5.41
C TYR A 54 14.21 3.68 3.99
N ASN A 55 14.94 4.79 3.80
CA ASN A 55 15.24 5.30 2.45
C ASN A 55 15.97 4.24 1.62
N MET A 56 16.98 3.59 2.19
CA MET A 56 17.68 2.47 1.55
C MET A 56 16.74 1.29 1.28
N HIS A 57 15.83 0.97 2.21
CA HIS A 57 14.87 -0.11 2.01
C HIS A 57 13.91 0.13 0.85
N TYR A 58 13.53 1.37 0.60
CA TYR A 58 12.67 1.77 -0.50
C TYR A 58 13.45 2.22 -1.75
N ALA A 59 14.76 1.97 -1.80
CA ALA A 59 15.54 2.20 -3.00
C ALA A 59 15.06 1.27 -4.12
N VAL A 60 14.76 1.86 -5.27
CA VAL A 60 14.23 1.15 -6.46
C VAL A 60 15.33 0.54 -7.33
N SER A 61 16.59 0.91 -7.09
CA SER A 61 17.74 0.42 -7.85
C SER A 61 18.98 0.26 -6.97
N GLU A 62 19.96 -0.48 -7.48
CA GLU A 62 21.26 -0.62 -6.83
C GLU A 62 22.01 0.71 -6.75
N SER A 63 21.95 1.53 -7.80
CA SER A 63 22.59 2.85 -7.83
C SER A 63 22.03 3.78 -6.76
N LEU A 64 20.70 3.84 -6.62
CA LEU A 64 20.05 4.64 -5.59
C LEU A 64 20.36 4.11 -4.19
N PHE A 65 20.36 2.79 -4.01
CA PHE A 65 20.74 2.19 -2.73
C PHE A 65 22.17 2.57 -2.34
N ARG A 66 23.13 2.47 -3.28
CA ARG A 66 24.54 2.85 -3.05
C ARG A 66 24.67 4.34 -2.74
N ALA A 67 23.93 5.20 -3.45
CA ALA A 67 23.92 6.64 -3.21
C ALA A 67 23.36 7.01 -1.83
N LEU A 68 22.33 6.30 -1.34
CA LEU A 68 21.76 6.50 -0.01
C LEU A 68 22.60 5.91 1.12
N LYS A 69 23.44 4.91 0.83
CA LYS A 69 24.32 4.24 1.80
C LYS A 69 25.56 5.09 2.18
N THR A 70 25.54 6.39 1.96
CA THR A 70 26.76 7.18 1.78
C THR A 70 27.57 7.47 3.03
N MET A 71 27.16 7.14 4.27
CA MET A 71 28.04 7.37 5.44
C MET A 71 27.93 6.32 6.57
N ALA A 72 29.05 5.63 6.80
CA ALA A 72 29.59 5.07 8.06
C ALA A 72 28.91 3.92 8.82
N TRP A 73 27.60 3.64 8.73
CA TRP A 73 26.96 2.79 9.76
C TRP A 73 26.62 1.35 9.36
N LEU A 74 26.48 1.06 8.06
CA LEU A 74 26.13 -0.28 7.57
C LEU A 74 27.33 -0.97 6.93
N ILE A 75 28.11 -1.64 7.78
CA ILE A 75 29.25 -2.47 7.38
C ILE A 75 28.93 -3.97 7.56
N GLY A 76 29.62 -4.82 6.80
CA GLY A 76 29.49 -6.27 6.92
C GLY A 76 28.12 -6.81 6.50
N THR A 77 27.60 -7.76 7.29
CA THR A 77 26.36 -8.52 6.99
C THR A 77 25.10 -7.66 6.98
N PHE A 78 25.14 -6.48 7.61
CA PHE A 78 24.07 -5.48 7.61
C PHE A 78 23.88 -4.78 6.24
N THR A 79 24.59 -5.20 5.21
CA THR A 79 24.38 -4.69 3.83
C THR A 79 23.59 -5.67 2.96
N LYS A 80 23.27 -6.86 3.49
CA LYS A 80 22.64 -7.95 2.74
C LYS A 80 21.11 -7.83 2.64
N TRP A 81 20.48 -6.75 3.12
CA TRP A 81 19.03 -6.49 2.95
C TRP A 81 18.69 -5.66 1.69
N LYS A 82 19.15 -6.08 0.52
CA LYS A 82 18.91 -5.31 -0.71
C LYS A 82 17.50 -5.53 -1.25
N CYS A 83 16.60 -4.62 -0.93
CA CYS A 83 15.19 -4.68 -1.35
C CYS A 83 14.99 -4.78 -2.86
N TYR A 84 15.73 -3.99 -3.64
CA TYR A 84 15.58 -3.92 -5.10
C TYR A 84 15.90 -5.25 -5.81
N ARG A 85 16.45 -6.23 -5.10
CA ARG A 85 16.68 -7.60 -5.60
C ARG A 85 15.46 -8.52 -5.47
N THR A 86 14.37 -8.04 -4.86
CA THR A 86 13.14 -8.81 -4.66
C THR A 86 11.97 -8.19 -5.40
N PRO A 87 11.09 -8.99 -6.04
CA PRO A 87 9.86 -8.48 -6.61
C PRO A 87 8.98 -7.80 -5.57
N SER A 88 8.11 -6.90 -6.03
CA SER A 88 7.10 -6.24 -5.21
C SER A 88 6.29 -7.27 -4.40
N ALA A 89 5.91 -6.90 -3.18
CA ALA A 89 5.15 -7.73 -2.23
C ALA A 89 5.91 -8.92 -1.60
N ILE A 90 6.94 -9.47 -2.26
CA ILE A 90 7.81 -10.54 -1.72
C ILE A 90 8.80 -9.97 -0.71
N ALA A 91 9.27 -8.77 -1.03
CA ALA A 91 10.35 -8.03 -0.40
C ALA A 91 10.14 -7.65 1.08
N THR A 92 8.90 -7.75 1.58
CA THR A 92 8.51 -7.52 2.98
C THR A 92 7.85 -8.71 3.62
N THR A 93 7.76 -9.85 2.91
CA THR A 93 7.14 -11.02 3.50
C THR A 93 7.89 -11.32 4.77
N ASN A 94 7.10 -11.42 5.82
CA ASN A 94 7.50 -12.28 6.87
C ASN A 94 7.94 -13.60 6.24
N ASN A 95 9.17 -14.02 6.52
CA ASN A 95 9.71 -15.31 6.09
C ASN A 95 8.54 -16.29 6.17
N PRO A 96 8.21 -17.06 5.12
CA PRO A 96 7.12 -18.03 5.18
C PRO A 96 7.15 -18.85 6.48
N VAL A 97 8.34 -19.05 7.05
CA VAL A 97 8.60 -19.63 8.38
C VAL A 97 7.95 -18.86 9.54
N GLU A 98 7.91 -17.53 9.58
CA GLU A 98 7.23 -16.76 10.62
C GLU A 98 5.71 -16.81 10.50
N THR A 99 5.18 -16.73 9.27
CA THR A 99 3.74 -16.99 9.03
C THR A 99 3.41 -18.42 9.44
N PHE A 100 4.29 -19.38 9.11
CA PHE A 100 4.17 -20.78 9.50
C PHE A 100 4.23 -20.97 11.02
N LYS A 101 5.14 -20.29 11.73
CA LYS A 101 5.26 -20.29 13.20
C LYS A 101 4.00 -19.75 13.87
N ASP A 102 3.41 -18.69 13.33
CA ASP A 102 2.18 -18.10 13.86
C ASP A 102 0.95 -18.98 13.57
N THR A 103 0.89 -19.61 12.39
CA THR A 103 -0.10 -20.67 12.12
C THR A 103 0.12 -21.90 12.99
N ARG A 104 1.35 -22.30 13.33
CA ARG A 104 1.61 -23.48 14.17
C ARG A 104 1.04 -23.32 15.59
N LYS A 105 1.01 -22.10 16.14
CA LYS A 105 0.30 -21.77 17.39
C LYS A 105 -1.22 -21.94 17.28
N LYS A 106 -1.80 -21.74 16.09
CA LYS A 106 -3.23 -21.97 15.81
C LYS A 106 -3.55 -23.42 15.45
N PHE A 107 -2.63 -24.12 14.78
CA PHE A 107 -2.77 -25.51 14.34
C PHE A 107 -2.71 -26.54 15.48
N ALA A 108 -2.17 -26.18 16.65
CA ALA A 108 -2.19 -27.07 17.82
C ALA A 108 -3.60 -27.43 18.32
N ARG A 109 -4.67 -26.79 17.81
CA ARG A 109 -6.07 -27.11 18.14
C ARG A 109 -6.88 -27.78 17.02
N CYS A 110 -6.35 -27.93 15.81
CA CYS A 110 -7.06 -28.54 14.69
C CYS A 110 -6.06 -29.27 13.77
N CYS A 111 -5.64 -30.47 14.15
CA CYS A 111 -4.86 -31.32 13.25
C CYS A 111 -5.79 -31.99 12.22
N THR A 112 -5.93 -31.33 11.06
CA THR A 112 -6.07 -32.01 9.76
C THR A 112 -5.07 -31.37 8.77
N PRO A 113 -4.36 -32.17 7.95
CA PRO A 113 -3.30 -31.68 7.08
C PRO A 113 -3.88 -31.05 5.80
N GLU A 114 -4.37 -29.81 5.90
CA GLU A 114 -4.87 -29.06 4.73
C GLU A 114 -3.77 -28.39 3.90
N ASN A 115 -2.51 -28.42 4.36
CA ASN A 115 -1.38 -27.76 3.70
C ASN A 115 -0.78 -28.50 2.49
N PHE A 116 -1.45 -29.54 1.98
CA PHE A 116 -1.07 -30.21 0.71
C PHE A 116 -1.95 -29.83 -0.48
N PHE A 117 -3.02 -29.04 -0.28
CA PHE A 117 -3.81 -28.55 -1.40
C PHE A 117 -3.09 -27.37 -2.05
N GLY A 118 -2.84 -27.49 -3.36
CA GLY A 118 -2.16 -26.51 -4.23
C GLY A 118 -2.80 -25.13 -4.25
N VAL A 119 -2.73 -24.42 -3.11
CA VAL A 119 -3.04 -23.00 -3.01
C VAL A 119 -2.01 -22.30 -3.89
N LYS A 120 -2.45 -21.86 -5.07
CA LYS A 120 -1.65 -21.05 -5.97
C LYS A 120 -1.09 -19.87 -5.20
N PHE A 121 0.22 -19.63 -5.30
CA PHE A 121 0.83 -18.43 -4.75
C PHE A 121 0.08 -17.23 -5.29
N ALA A 122 -0.32 -16.32 -4.41
CA ALA A 122 -1.00 -15.11 -4.83
C ALA A 122 -0.01 -14.28 -5.68
N GLU A 123 -0.23 -14.24 -6.98
CA GLU A 123 0.59 -13.49 -7.94
C GLU A 123 0.47 -11.97 -7.74
N LEU A 124 -0.63 -11.51 -7.14
CA LEU A 124 -0.90 -10.12 -6.84
C LEU A 124 -1.03 -9.89 -5.33
N ALA A 125 -0.40 -8.81 -4.87
CA ALA A 125 -0.57 -8.30 -3.52
C ALA A 125 -2.05 -7.96 -3.25
N LYS A 126 -2.50 -8.19 -2.02
CA LYS A 126 -3.85 -7.83 -1.58
C LYS A 126 -3.77 -6.83 -0.43
N SER A 127 -4.61 -5.80 -0.47
CA SER A 127 -4.65 -4.77 0.57
C SER A 127 -5.00 -5.40 1.93
N THR A 128 -4.07 -5.31 2.90
CA THR A 128 -4.29 -5.83 4.25
C THR A 128 -5.40 -5.07 4.98
N ALA A 129 -6.03 -5.68 5.99
CA ALA A 129 -7.04 -4.99 6.81
C ALA A 129 -6.50 -3.69 7.44
N LYS A 130 -5.22 -3.68 7.86
CA LYS A 130 -4.54 -2.50 8.40
C LYS A 130 -4.40 -1.39 7.35
N LEU A 131 -4.02 -1.74 6.12
CA LEU A 131 -3.87 -0.78 5.03
C LEU A 131 -5.23 -0.19 4.62
N ARG A 132 -6.26 -1.04 4.52
CA ARG A 132 -7.64 -0.62 4.23
C ARG A 132 -8.18 0.34 5.29
N TRP A 133 -8.03 -0.02 6.56
CA TRP A 133 -8.44 0.83 7.68
C TRP A 133 -7.74 2.19 7.64
N ARG A 134 -6.42 2.19 7.44
CA ARG A 134 -5.63 3.43 7.36
C ARG A 134 -6.08 4.33 6.20
N ALA A 135 -6.30 3.77 5.02
CA ALA A 135 -6.76 4.55 3.86
C ALA A 135 -8.15 5.16 4.10
N THR A 136 -9.05 4.41 4.75
CA THR A 136 -10.37 4.92 5.17
C THR A 136 -10.23 6.06 6.17
N GLU A 137 -9.35 5.93 7.15
CA GLU A 137 -9.13 6.96 8.17
C GLU A 137 -8.49 8.22 7.58
N MET A 138 -7.52 8.06 6.69
CA MET A 138 -6.92 9.18 5.95
C MET A 138 -7.98 9.91 5.13
N ARG A 139 -8.90 9.18 4.48
CA ARG A 139 -10.01 9.80 3.74
C ARG A 139 -10.93 10.59 4.67
N ARG A 140 -11.31 10.00 5.81
CA ARG A 140 -12.16 10.64 6.83
C ARG A 140 -11.55 11.95 7.33
N MET A 141 -10.22 11.97 7.50
CA MET A 141 -9.47 13.14 7.96
C MET A 141 -9.07 14.11 6.83
N LYS A 142 -9.48 13.87 5.57
CA LYS A 142 -9.04 14.65 4.39
C LYS A 142 -7.52 14.73 4.23
N LEU A 143 -6.82 13.66 4.58
CA LEU A 143 -5.38 13.50 4.39
C LEU A 143 -5.02 12.81 3.07
N ILE A 144 -6.03 12.33 2.35
CA ILE A 144 -5.92 11.75 1.01
C ILE A 144 -7.13 12.18 0.18
N GLU A 145 -6.85 12.74 -0.98
CA GLU A 145 -7.86 13.40 -1.81
C GLU A 145 -7.63 13.09 -3.28
N LYS A 146 -8.72 13.09 -4.06
CA LYS A 146 -8.64 13.06 -5.52
C LYS A 146 -8.42 14.50 -5.99
N MET A 147 -7.42 14.71 -6.84
CA MET A 147 -7.19 16.02 -7.46
C MET A 147 -8.11 16.20 -8.67
N ALA A 148 -8.61 17.41 -8.87
CA ALA A 148 -9.22 17.79 -10.13
C ALA A 148 -8.13 17.88 -11.21
N THR A 149 -8.43 17.43 -12.43
CA THR A 149 -7.62 17.72 -13.60
C THR A 149 -7.51 19.25 -13.76
N LEU A 150 -6.37 19.74 -14.27
CA LEU A 150 -6.14 21.17 -14.44
C LEU A 150 -7.29 21.83 -15.23
N PRO A 151 -7.73 23.05 -14.86
CA PRO A 151 -8.73 23.77 -15.63
C PRO A 151 -8.18 24.06 -17.03
N GLY A 152 -8.75 23.43 -18.06
CA GLY A 152 -8.34 23.65 -19.47
C GLY A 152 -8.21 22.40 -20.32
N SER A 153 -8.21 21.19 -19.75
CA SER A 153 -8.50 19.98 -20.55
C SER A 153 -10.01 19.94 -20.82
N TYR A 154 -10.41 20.45 -21.98
CA TYR A 154 -11.71 20.15 -22.56
C TYR A 154 -11.84 18.61 -22.60
N GLU A 155 -12.94 18.10 -22.07
CA GLU A 155 -13.24 16.69 -21.80
C GLU A 155 -12.72 16.16 -20.45
N GLU A 156 -13.58 16.25 -19.42
CA GLU A 156 -13.65 15.23 -18.38
C GLU A 156 -14.12 13.91 -19.02
N SER A 157 -13.27 13.28 -19.86
CA SER A 157 -13.58 11.94 -20.34
C SER A 157 -13.39 10.96 -19.17
N ASP A 158 -14.51 10.39 -18.73
CA ASP A 158 -14.59 9.50 -17.57
C ASP A 158 -14.00 8.09 -17.86
N GLU A 159 -13.32 7.94 -18.99
CA GLU A 159 -12.60 6.75 -19.44
C GLU A 159 -11.15 6.69 -18.98
N SER A 160 -10.59 7.77 -18.42
CA SER A 160 -9.19 7.74 -18.01
C SER A 160 -8.95 6.67 -16.94
N ASP A 161 -8.06 5.73 -17.25
CA ASP A 161 -7.63 4.68 -16.33
C ASP A 161 -6.76 5.21 -15.18
N TYR A 162 -6.54 6.53 -15.12
CA TYR A 162 -5.74 7.19 -14.11
C TYR A 162 -6.59 8.05 -13.18
N VAL A 163 -6.29 7.95 -11.88
CA VAL A 163 -6.82 8.83 -10.84
C VAL A 163 -5.65 9.55 -10.18
N LEU A 164 -5.67 10.88 -10.22
CA LEU A 164 -4.72 11.71 -9.50
C LEU A 164 -5.06 11.72 -8.00
N VAL A 165 -4.15 11.22 -7.17
CA VAL A 165 -4.34 11.10 -5.72
C VAL A 165 -3.26 11.91 -4.99
N CYS A 166 -3.67 12.90 -4.21
CA CYS A 166 -2.78 13.67 -3.37
C CYS A 166 -2.86 13.18 -1.92
N VAL A 167 -1.70 13.06 -1.26
CA VAL A 167 -1.60 12.76 0.17
C VAL A 167 -0.91 13.89 0.93
N HIS A 168 -1.56 14.28 2.01
CA HIS A 168 -1.11 15.34 2.90
C HIS A 168 -0.31 14.76 4.08
N PRO A 169 0.53 15.57 4.74
CA PRO A 169 1.23 15.15 5.96
C PRO A 169 0.25 14.54 6.95
N THR A 170 0.41 13.24 7.21
CA THR A 170 -0.43 12.54 8.18
C THR A 170 0.10 12.85 9.59
N PRO A 171 -0.62 13.59 10.45
CA PRO A 171 -0.23 13.67 11.85
C PRO A 171 -0.20 12.26 12.46
N ARG A 172 0.68 12.04 13.44
CA ARG A 172 0.92 10.73 14.06
C ARG A 172 -0.40 10.07 14.48
N ILE A 173 -0.87 9.08 13.73
CA ILE A 173 -2.05 8.28 14.09
C ILE A 173 -1.61 7.31 15.19
N TYR A 174 -1.90 7.66 16.44
CA TYR A 174 -1.60 6.82 17.60
C TYR A 174 -2.49 5.58 17.59
N VAL A 175 -1.88 4.41 17.39
CA VAL A 175 -2.54 3.13 17.67
C VAL A 175 -1.99 2.66 19.01
N ARG A 176 -2.80 2.73 20.07
CA ARG A 176 -2.46 2.18 21.40
C ARG A 176 -2.50 0.66 21.30
N PRO A 177 -1.38 -0.07 21.33
CA PRO A 177 -1.41 -1.52 21.27
C PRO A 177 -1.93 -2.08 22.60
N GLN A 178 -2.86 -3.02 22.50
CA GLN A 178 -3.27 -3.83 23.64
C GLN A 178 -2.15 -4.84 23.92
N LYS A 179 -1.54 -4.75 25.11
CA LYS A 179 -0.53 -5.69 25.64
C LYS A 179 0.82 -5.73 24.90
N GLN A 180 1.46 -4.58 24.68
CA GLN A 180 2.88 -4.51 24.23
C GLN A 180 3.69 -3.59 25.14
N THR A 181 5.00 -3.84 25.29
CA THR A 181 5.91 -2.98 26.05
C THR A 181 6.05 -1.62 25.37
N MET A 182 6.23 -0.54 26.14
CA MET A 182 6.35 0.84 25.60
C MET A 182 7.38 0.95 24.48
N GLU A 183 8.52 0.27 24.61
CA GLU A 183 9.56 0.20 23.58
C GLU A 183 9.04 -0.33 22.23
N VAL A 184 8.24 -1.40 22.24
CA VAL A 184 7.67 -1.99 21.02
C VAL A 184 6.64 -1.06 20.37
N ILE A 185 5.89 -0.30 21.18
CA ILE A 185 4.93 0.70 20.71
C ILE A 185 5.66 1.81 19.94
N GLU A 186 6.74 2.32 20.51
CA GLU A 186 7.53 3.40 19.93
C GLU A 186 8.21 2.98 18.63
N VAL A 187 8.77 1.76 18.60
CA VAL A 187 9.30 1.15 17.37
C VAL A 187 8.21 1.05 16.31
N CYS A 188 7.06 0.46 16.62
CA CYS A 188 5.95 0.32 15.66
C CYS A 188 5.44 1.68 15.16
N ALA A 189 5.40 2.69 16.03
CA ALA A 189 5.03 4.05 15.67
C ALA A 189 6.06 4.65 14.70
N GLN A 190 7.36 4.49 14.99
CA GLN A 190 8.43 5.00 14.13
C GLN A 190 8.45 4.31 12.76
N MET A 191 8.19 3.00 12.72
CA MET A 191 7.99 2.27 11.46
C MET A 191 6.81 2.84 10.67
N GLY A 192 5.69 3.14 11.33
CA GLY A 192 4.52 3.76 10.72
C GLY A 192 4.81 5.14 10.14
N LEU A 193 5.58 5.97 10.85
CA LEU A 193 6.01 7.29 10.38
C LEU A 193 6.89 7.19 9.13
N ASN A 194 7.86 6.28 9.13
CA ASN A 194 8.71 6.09 7.97
C ASN A 194 7.93 5.56 6.75
N ASN A 195 6.98 4.64 6.96
CA ASN A 195 6.10 4.19 5.88
C ASN A 195 5.23 5.31 5.30
N ALA A 196 4.62 6.15 6.16
CA ALA A 196 3.84 7.30 5.70
C ALA A 196 4.72 8.34 4.98
N ARG A 197 5.97 8.52 5.42
CA ARG A 197 6.95 9.40 4.77
C ARG A 197 7.25 8.94 3.34
N VAL A 198 7.57 7.66 3.13
CA VAL A 198 7.94 7.15 1.79
C VAL A 198 6.75 7.05 0.82
N GLU A 199 5.52 7.02 1.33
CA GLU A 199 4.33 7.14 0.47
C GLU A 199 4.21 8.54 -0.14
N ARG A 200 4.68 9.58 0.56
CA ARG A 200 4.64 10.97 0.09
C ARG A 200 5.93 11.44 -0.58
N ASP A 201 7.03 10.75 -0.32
CA ASP A 201 8.34 11.16 -0.81
C ASP A 201 8.38 11.17 -2.34
N GLY A 202 8.64 12.34 -2.93
CA GLY A 202 8.59 12.56 -4.37
C GLY A 202 7.17 12.70 -4.96
N GLN A 203 6.15 12.95 -4.14
CA GLN A 203 4.79 13.19 -4.63
C GLN A 203 4.75 14.39 -5.59
N PRO A 204 4.22 14.23 -6.82
CA PRO A 204 4.04 15.34 -7.76
C PRO A 204 3.04 16.37 -7.23
N GLU A 205 3.12 17.60 -7.72
CA GLU A 205 2.17 18.69 -7.38
C GLU A 205 0.72 18.31 -7.75
N ALA A 206 0.54 17.69 -8.91
CA ALA A 206 -0.75 17.16 -9.35
C ALA A 206 -1.21 15.90 -8.58
N GLY A 207 -0.41 15.38 -7.64
CA GLY A 207 -0.61 14.11 -6.96
C GLY A 207 -0.08 12.91 -7.73
N TRP A 208 -0.20 11.74 -7.13
CA TRP A 208 0.18 10.47 -7.75
C TRP A 208 -0.81 10.07 -8.83
N ALA A 209 -0.32 9.83 -10.05
CA ALA A 209 -1.10 9.24 -11.13
C ALA A 209 -1.27 7.73 -10.90
N VAL A 210 -2.36 7.35 -10.24
CA VAL A 210 -2.67 5.95 -9.93
C VAL A 210 -3.43 5.32 -11.08
N ASN A 211 -2.88 4.27 -11.69
CA ASN A 211 -3.58 3.49 -12.70
C ASN A 211 -4.49 2.46 -12.01
N VAL A 212 -5.79 2.68 -12.11
CA VAL A 212 -6.82 1.83 -11.47
C VAL A 212 -7.15 0.59 -12.28
N ARG A 213 -6.86 0.56 -13.59
CA ARG A 213 -7.06 -0.60 -14.46
C ARG A 213 -6.00 -1.67 -14.22
N ASP A 214 -4.73 -1.27 -14.30
CA ASP A 214 -3.59 -2.16 -14.08
C ASP A 214 -3.24 -2.30 -12.59
N ARG A 215 -3.94 -1.55 -11.74
CA ARG A 215 -3.75 -1.51 -10.28
C ARG A 215 -2.32 -1.16 -9.89
N THR A 216 -1.77 -0.11 -10.49
CA THR A 216 -0.41 0.36 -10.23
C THR A 216 -0.37 1.76 -9.64
N CYS A 217 0.65 2.03 -8.84
CA CYS A 217 0.90 3.35 -8.27
C CYS A 217 2.39 3.69 -8.35
N PRO A 218 2.77 4.92 -8.77
CA PRO A 218 4.17 5.31 -8.88
C PRO A 218 4.89 5.56 -7.54
N CYS A 219 4.18 5.51 -6.40
CA CYS A 219 4.83 5.77 -5.11
C CYS A 219 5.81 4.67 -4.72
N LYS A 220 6.88 5.03 -3.99
CA LYS A 220 7.92 4.09 -3.52
C LYS A 220 7.35 2.95 -2.67
N TYR A 221 6.30 3.24 -1.89
CA TYR A 221 5.63 2.24 -1.09
C TYR A 221 4.98 1.14 -1.95
N PHE A 222 4.31 1.51 -3.05
CA PHE A 222 3.72 0.54 -3.97
C PHE A 222 4.79 -0.31 -4.65
N PHE A 223 5.87 0.32 -5.14
CA PHE A 223 7.00 -0.42 -5.73
C PHE A 223 7.48 -1.55 -4.82
N LYS A 224 7.54 -1.29 -3.51
CA LYS A 224 7.96 -2.29 -2.53
C LYS A 224 6.90 -3.35 -2.22
N HIS A 225 5.66 -2.93 -2.01
CA HIS A 225 4.63 -3.77 -1.40
C HIS A 225 3.58 -4.32 -2.38
N GLY A 226 3.55 -3.82 -3.61
CA GLY A 226 2.51 -4.13 -4.60
C GLY A 226 1.13 -3.57 -4.26
N GLU A 227 1.00 -2.87 -3.13
CA GLU A 227 -0.23 -2.28 -2.62
C GLU A 227 0.12 -1.00 -1.85
N CYS A 228 -0.75 0.02 -1.90
CA CYS A 228 -0.56 1.26 -1.16
C CYS A 228 -1.90 1.94 -0.85
N VAL A 229 -1.89 2.92 0.05
CA VAL A 229 -3.11 3.69 0.38
C VAL A 229 -3.68 4.45 -0.82
N HIS A 230 -2.85 4.89 -1.77
CA HIS A 230 -3.29 5.60 -2.98
C HIS A 230 -4.09 4.70 -3.90
N LEU A 231 -3.57 3.50 -4.17
CA LEU A 231 -4.22 2.51 -5.02
C LEU A 231 -5.57 2.10 -4.44
N TYR A 232 -5.60 1.78 -3.15
CA TYR A 232 -6.86 1.43 -2.48
C TYR A 232 -7.86 2.60 -2.52
N PHE A 233 -7.40 3.82 -2.24
CA PHE A 233 -8.26 5.00 -2.26
C PHE A 233 -8.86 5.26 -3.65
N ALA A 234 -8.02 5.23 -4.69
CA ALA A 234 -8.44 5.44 -6.08
C ALA A 234 -9.47 4.40 -6.52
N PHE A 235 -9.22 3.12 -6.20
CA PHE A 235 -10.11 2.01 -6.53
C PHE A 235 -11.50 2.17 -5.89
N VAL A 236 -11.54 2.50 -4.59
CA VAL A 236 -12.81 2.74 -3.88
C VAL A 236 -13.51 3.99 -4.43
N ASN A 237 -12.78 5.03 -4.81
CA ASN A 237 -13.36 6.25 -5.37
C ASN A 237 -14.03 6.00 -6.73
N ARG A 238 -13.37 5.27 -7.65
CA ARG A 238 -13.95 4.86 -8.94
C ARG A 238 -15.20 4.01 -8.75
N SER A 239 -15.14 3.03 -7.84
CA SER A 239 -16.28 2.17 -7.50
C SER A 239 -17.48 2.96 -6.96
N GLN A 240 -17.26 3.96 -6.10
CA GLN A 240 -18.33 4.80 -5.56
C GLN A 240 -18.93 5.74 -6.60
N ARG A 241 -18.13 6.30 -7.51
CA ARG A 241 -18.62 7.11 -8.64
C ARG A 241 -19.51 6.27 -9.58
N ASN A 242 -19.07 5.07 -9.95
CA ASN A 242 -19.85 4.19 -10.83
C ASN A 242 -21.23 3.86 -10.24
N ARG A 243 -21.31 3.58 -8.93
CA ARG A 243 -22.60 3.36 -8.26
C ARG A 243 -23.51 4.59 -8.26
N LYS A 244 -22.94 5.78 -8.02
CA LYS A 244 -23.70 7.03 -8.04
C LYS A 244 -24.21 7.37 -9.43
N ARG A 245 -23.41 7.09 -10.47
CA ARG A 245 -23.83 7.27 -11.87
C ARG A 245 -24.97 6.32 -12.24
N GLY A 246 -24.83 5.02 -11.95
CA GLY A 246 -25.89 4.05 -12.25
C GLY A 246 -27.21 4.44 -11.59
N LEU A 247 -27.17 4.90 -10.33
CA LEU A 247 -28.37 5.41 -9.66
C LEU A 247 -28.95 6.67 -10.33
N ALA A 248 -28.10 7.59 -10.83
CA ALA A 248 -28.55 8.79 -11.52
C ALA A 248 -29.17 8.47 -12.90
N GLU A 249 -28.60 7.50 -13.62
CA GLU A 249 -29.14 6.97 -14.88
C GLU A 249 -30.48 6.28 -14.64
N ASP A 250 -30.60 5.41 -13.63
CA ASP A 250 -31.86 4.77 -13.23
C ASP A 250 -32.95 5.80 -12.90
N ILE A 251 -32.60 6.87 -12.19
CA ILE A 251 -33.51 7.98 -11.87
C ILE A 251 -33.93 8.71 -13.16
N HIS A 252 -32.98 9.01 -14.05
CA HIS A 252 -33.25 9.67 -15.33
C HIS A 252 -34.22 8.85 -16.19
N ASP A 253 -33.94 7.56 -16.38
CA ASP A 253 -34.77 6.65 -17.15
C ASP A 253 -36.17 6.53 -16.55
N THR A 254 -36.28 6.49 -15.23
CA THR A 254 -37.58 6.49 -14.53
C THR A 254 -38.37 7.77 -14.81
N ILE A 255 -37.73 8.93 -14.80
CA ILE A 255 -38.38 10.23 -15.09
C ILE A 255 -38.82 10.30 -16.55
N VAL A 256 -37.97 9.89 -17.49
CA VAL A 256 -38.28 9.85 -18.93
C VAL A 256 -39.45 8.89 -19.22
N ALA A 257 -39.46 7.71 -18.60
CA ALA A 257 -40.55 6.75 -18.72
C ALA A 257 -41.89 7.33 -18.19
N GLN A 258 -41.86 8.06 -17.07
CA GLN A 258 -43.06 8.73 -16.53
C GLN A 258 -43.58 9.84 -17.45
N GLN A 259 -42.70 10.59 -18.11
CA GLN A 259 -43.11 11.64 -19.05
C GLN A 259 -43.76 11.07 -20.32
N SER A 260 -43.34 9.88 -20.78
CA SER A 260 -43.92 9.24 -21.98
C SER A 260 -45.37 8.75 -21.81
N SER A 261 -45.86 8.60 -20.56
CA SER A 261 -47.16 7.98 -20.27
C SER A 261 -48.32 8.96 -20.00
N ARG A 262 -48.13 10.28 -20.19
CA ARG A 262 -49.19 11.28 -19.95
C ARG A 262 -49.44 12.19 -21.14
N GLY A 263 -49.86 11.60 -22.26
CA GLY A 263 -50.51 12.32 -23.35
C GLY A 263 -52.00 12.54 -23.05
N ARG A 264 -52.35 13.59 -22.29
CA ARG A 264 -53.69 14.20 -22.38
C ARG A 264 -53.52 15.63 -22.90
N PRO A 265 -54.13 16.01 -24.04
CA PRO A 265 -54.00 17.35 -24.58
C PRO A 265 -54.51 18.40 -23.58
N ILE A 266 -53.78 19.51 -23.45
CA ILE A 266 -54.07 20.62 -22.51
C ILE A 266 -55.25 21.50 -22.99
N LEU A 267 -55.80 21.25 -24.18
CA LEU A 267 -56.89 22.04 -24.75
C LEU A 267 -58.13 21.18 -25.01
N ASN A 268 -59.05 21.17 -24.05
CA ASN A 268 -60.45 20.84 -24.32
C ASN A 268 -61.10 22.09 -24.95
N GLY A 269 -61.09 22.17 -26.28
CA GLY A 269 -61.96 23.11 -27.00
C GLY A 269 -63.43 22.67 -26.84
N PRO A 270 -64.38 23.61 -26.77
CA PRO A 270 -65.79 23.27 -26.56
C PRO A 270 -66.32 22.49 -27.76
N ALA A 271 -66.83 21.29 -27.48
CA ALA A 271 -67.62 20.52 -28.42
C ALA A 271 -69.02 21.15 -28.53
N LEU A 272 -69.49 21.30 -29.77
CA LEU A 272 -70.84 21.66 -30.21
C LEU A 272 -71.14 23.17 -30.38
N SER A 273 -71.02 23.65 -31.61
CA SER A 273 -72.04 24.50 -32.22
C SER A 273 -72.29 24.02 -33.65
N LEU A 274 -73.38 23.27 -33.82
CA LEU A 274 -73.99 23.00 -35.13
C LEU A 274 -74.65 24.29 -35.64
N VAL A 275 -74.52 24.48 -36.96
CA VAL A 275 -75.34 25.25 -37.91
C VAL A 275 -76.41 26.18 -37.34
#